data_AF-A0A9D4D5B3-F1
#
_entry.id   AF-A0A9D4D5B3-F1
#
_cell.length_a   1.000
_cell.length_b   1.000
_cell.length_c   1.000
_cell.angle_alpha   90.00
_cell.angle_beta   90.00
_cell.angle_gamma   90.00
#
_symmetry.space_group_name_H-M   'P 1'
#
loop_
_entity.id
_entity.type
_entity.pdbx_description
1 polymer ?
#
loop_
_entity_poly.entity_id
_entity_poly.type
_entity_poly.pdbx_seq_one_letter_code
_entity_poly.pdbx_strand_id
1 'polypeptide(L)'
;MDETKCYKYYYEPDEETGAFCIGWKAGPCDDKASIYDFSSAACNFTSAFDIWGIPIAGGYNTYGGGGYIAKLDVNRLVSQKIVNELYLNSWIDSHTRAVALEFTLFCLQVNTFTYNMF
;
A
#
# COMPACT_ATOMS: atom_id res chain seq x y z
N MET A 1 23.41 -19.04 -8.53
CA MET A 1 22.36 -19.66 -9.35
C MET A 1 21.27 -19.99 -8.36
N ASP A 2 20.43 -19.00 -8.10
CA ASP A 2 19.43 -19.03 -7.02
C ASP A 2 18.13 -19.59 -7.59
N GLU A 3 17.48 -20.45 -6.82
CA GLU A 3 16.29 -21.20 -7.24
C GLU A 3 15.21 -20.25 -7.77
N THR A 4 14.55 -20.62 -8.87
CA THR A 4 13.42 -19.87 -9.43
C THR A 4 12.29 -19.81 -8.40
N LYS A 5 12.29 -18.75 -7.59
CA LYS A 5 11.30 -18.53 -6.54
C LYS A 5 9.95 -18.27 -7.20
N CYS A 6 9.03 -19.22 -7.04
CA CYS A 6 7.69 -19.17 -7.61
C CYS A 6 6.72 -18.60 -6.58
N TYR A 7 5.92 -17.61 -6.99
CA TYR A 7 4.91 -17.03 -6.14
C TYR A 7 3.51 -17.45 -6.59
N LYS A 8 2.66 -17.79 -5.63
CA LYS A 8 1.29 -18.27 -5.88
C LYS A 8 0.40 -17.16 -6.47
N TYR A 9 -0.67 -17.56 -7.15
CA TYR A 9 -1.71 -16.64 -7.57
C TYR A 9 -2.40 -16.00 -6.35
N TYR A 10 -2.99 -14.82 -6.54
CA TYR A 10 -3.72 -14.15 -5.47
C TYR A 10 -5.00 -14.93 -5.10
N TYR A 11 -5.24 -15.12 -3.81
CA TYR A 11 -6.45 -15.68 -3.25
C TYR A 11 -6.72 -15.02 -1.90
N GLU A 12 -7.88 -14.39 -1.72
CA GLU A 12 -8.19 -13.52 -0.57
C GLU A 12 -7.98 -14.21 0.80
N PRO A 13 -8.39 -15.48 1.02
CA PRO A 13 -8.11 -16.17 2.29
C PRO A 13 -6.62 -16.45 2.58
N ASP A 14 -5.77 -16.43 1.55
CA ASP A 14 -4.33 -16.69 1.65
C ASP A 14 -3.52 -15.37 1.59
N GLU A 15 -4.15 -14.22 1.84
CA GLU A 15 -3.48 -12.92 1.87
C GLU A 15 -2.42 -12.82 2.96
N GLU A 16 -1.35 -12.07 2.66
CA GLU A 16 -0.35 -11.71 3.65
C GLU A 16 -0.93 -10.62 4.56
N THR A 17 -0.98 -10.91 5.86
CA THR A 17 -1.59 -10.07 6.90
C THR A 17 -0.60 -9.67 8.00
N GLY A 18 0.68 -10.00 7.82
CA GLY A 18 1.74 -9.72 8.77
C GLY A 18 2.11 -8.23 8.87
N ALA A 19 2.65 -7.86 10.03
CA ALA A 19 3.25 -6.56 10.25
C ALA A 19 4.75 -6.63 9.92
N PHE A 20 5.20 -5.82 8.98
CA PHE A 20 6.61 -5.75 8.57
C PHE A 20 7.22 -4.41 8.91
N CYS A 21 8.52 -4.42 9.09
CA CYS A 21 9.30 -3.19 9.13
C CYS A 21 9.58 -2.71 7.71
N ILE A 22 10.05 -1.46 7.61
CA ILE A 22 10.40 -0.82 6.34
C ILE A 22 11.30 -1.73 5.48
N GLY A 23 10.86 -1.94 4.24
CA GLY A 23 11.51 -2.82 3.27
C GLY A 23 11.21 -4.31 3.49
N TRP A 24 9.99 -4.64 3.93
CA TRP A 24 9.51 -6.02 4.11
C TRP A 24 10.36 -6.85 5.07
N LYS A 25 10.98 -6.22 6.06
CA LYS A 25 11.82 -6.91 7.05
C LYS A 25 10.94 -7.48 8.15
N ALA A 26 11.19 -8.74 8.50
CA ALA A 26 10.57 -9.36 9.67
C ALA A 26 11.02 -8.64 10.95
N GLY A 27 10.11 -8.52 11.92
CA GLY A 27 10.37 -7.83 13.18
C GLY A 27 11.44 -8.50 14.06
N PRO A 28 11.86 -7.84 15.14
CA PRO A 28 11.36 -6.56 15.66
C PRO A 28 11.90 -5.34 14.89
N CYS A 29 11.06 -4.30 14.73
CA CYS A 29 11.46 -3.06 14.10
C CYS A 29 12.28 -2.20 15.05
N ASP A 30 13.23 -1.42 14.51
CA ASP A 30 13.90 -0.39 15.30
C ASP A 30 12.98 0.83 15.41
N ASP A 31 12.33 0.97 16.56
CA ASP A 31 11.41 2.08 16.87
C ASP A 31 12.07 3.45 16.74
N LYS A 32 13.40 3.56 16.84
CA LYS A 32 14.11 4.85 16.73
C LYS A 32 14.33 5.27 15.28
N ALA A 33 14.41 4.30 14.36
CA ALA A 33 14.56 4.57 12.93
C ALA A 33 13.22 5.02 12.32
N SER A 34 12.13 4.37 12.71
CA SER A 34 10.79 4.59 12.14
C SER A 34 10.16 5.97 12.45
N ILE A 35 10.62 6.68 13.48
CA ILE A 35 10.12 8.01 13.86
C ILE A 35 10.43 9.06 12.79
N TYR A 36 11.50 8.88 12.03
CA TYR A 36 11.94 9.84 11.00
C TYR A 36 11.47 9.48 9.60
N ASP A 37 10.89 8.29 9.43
CA ASP A 37 10.43 7.78 8.14
C ASP A 37 8.95 8.13 7.95
N PHE A 38 8.66 8.88 6.88
CA PHE A 38 7.30 9.26 6.54
C PHE A 38 6.45 8.06 6.08
N SER A 39 7.10 6.98 5.65
CA SER A 39 6.49 5.74 5.17
C SER A 39 6.44 4.60 6.21
N SER A 40 6.73 4.88 7.49
CA SER A 40 6.82 3.86 8.55
C SER A 40 5.57 2.98 8.71
N ALA A 41 4.37 3.54 8.51
CA ALA A 41 3.12 2.80 8.60
C ALA A 41 2.78 1.97 7.34
N ALA A 42 3.47 2.18 6.22
CA ALA A 42 3.09 1.59 4.93
C ALA A 42 3.33 0.07 4.87
N CYS A 43 4.22 -0.47 5.70
CA CYS A 43 4.50 -1.92 5.77
C CYS A 43 3.65 -2.64 6.82
N ASN A 44 2.65 -1.97 7.40
CA ASN A 44 1.75 -2.56 8.38
C ASN A 44 0.42 -2.92 7.71
N PHE A 45 -0.02 -4.17 7.90
CA PHE A 45 -1.26 -4.64 7.30
C PHE A 45 -2.48 -3.93 7.91
N THR A 46 -3.40 -3.50 7.07
CA THR A 46 -4.67 -2.89 7.46
C THR A 46 -5.81 -3.73 6.88
N SER A 47 -6.72 -4.21 7.74
CA SER A 47 -7.82 -5.04 7.27
C SER A 47 -8.88 -4.21 6.53
N ALA A 48 -9.59 -4.83 5.59
CA ALA A 48 -10.69 -4.18 4.89
C ALA A 48 -11.79 -3.68 5.85
N PHE A 49 -12.04 -4.40 6.95
CA PHE A 49 -13.02 -4.01 7.96
C PHE A 49 -12.63 -2.72 8.69
N ASP A 50 -11.34 -2.51 8.97
CA ASP A 50 -10.86 -1.34 9.72
C ASP A 50 -11.01 -0.04 8.94
N ILE A 51 -10.95 -0.13 7.61
CA ILE A 51 -11.06 1.03 6.69
C ILE A 51 -12.36 1.06 5.89
N TRP A 52 -13.29 0.15 6.17
CA TRP A 52 -14.51 -0.06 5.39
C TRP A 52 -14.22 -0.22 3.89
N GLY A 53 -13.09 -0.85 3.58
CA GLY A 53 -12.66 -1.15 2.23
C GLY A 53 -13.56 -2.19 1.59
N ILE A 54 -13.90 -1.97 0.32
CA ILE A 54 -14.67 -2.91 -0.49
C ILE A 54 -13.75 -3.63 -1.47
N PRO A 55 -14.04 -4.89 -1.83
CA PRO A 55 -13.26 -5.61 -2.83
C PRO A 55 -13.28 -4.91 -4.20
N ILE A 56 -12.13 -4.93 -4.87
CA ILE A 56 -11.88 -4.26 -6.15
C ILE A 56 -11.73 -5.31 -7.24
N ALA A 57 -12.62 -5.27 -8.24
CA ALA A 57 -12.51 -6.14 -9.41
C ALA A 57 -11.49 -5.59 -10.42
N GLY A 58 -10.38 -6.29 -10.60
CA GLY A 58 -9.40 -6.04 -11.66
C GLY A 58 -9.60 -6.95 -12.87
N GLY A 59 -8.79 -6.75 -13.91
CA GLY A 59 -8.87 -7.59 -15.13
C GLY A 59 -8.48 -9.06 -14.92
N TYR A 60 -7.65 -9.35 -13.92
CA TYR A 60 -7.12 -10.69 -13.65
C TYR A 60 -7.72 -11.37 -12.41
N ASN A 61 -8.13 -10.59 -11.41
CA ASN A 61 -8.74 -11.10 -10.19
C ASN A 61 -9.52 -9.99 -9.45
N THR A 62 -10.30 -10.38 -8.45
CA THR A 62 -10.85 -9.47 -7.44
C THR A 62 -9.90 -9.42 -6.27
N TYR A 63 -9.53 -8.22 -5.83
CA TYR A 63 -8.63 -7.97 -4.71
C TYR A 63 -9.44 -7.48 -3.51
N GLY A 64 -9.08 -7.89 -2.30
CA GLY A 64 -9.70 -7.44 -1.07
C GLY A 64 -9.60 -5.92 -0.88
N GLY A 65 -10.43 -5.37 0.00
CA GLY A 65 -10.44 -3.93 0.29
C GLY A 65 -9.38 -3.47 1.29
N GLY A 66 -8.49 -4.36 1.74
CA GLY A 66 -7.45 -4.09 2.72
C GLY A 66 -6.05 -4.15 2.11
N GLY A 67 -5.03 -4.23 2.96
CA GLY A 67 -3.65 -4.45 2.57
C GLY A 67 -2.67 -3.47 3.21
N TYR A 68 -1.59 -3.21 2.49
CA TYR A 68 -0.51 -2.31 2.91
C TYR A 68 -0.75 -0.93 2.31
N ILE A 69 -0.83 0.11 3.14
CA ILE A 69 -1.34 1.42 2.71
C ILE A 69 -0.32 2.52 3.00
N ALA A 70 0.14 3.19 1.94
CA ALA A 70 0.91 4.42 2.04
C ALA A 70 0.00 5.65 1.87
N LYS A 71 -0.20 6.41 2.94
CA LYS A 71 -1.00 7.64 2.90
C LYS A 71 -0.15 8.81 2.41
N LEU A 72 -0.52 9.39 1.27
CA LEU A 72 0.10 10.62 0.76
C LEU A 72 -0.48 11.84 1.46
N ASP A 73 0.36 12.86 1.64
CA ASP A 73 -0.01 14.15 2.21
C ASP A 73 -0.57 15.10 1.13
N VAL A 74 -1.32 16.11 1.56
CA VAL A 74 -1.73 17.24 0.71
C VAL A 74 -0.49 18.06 0.31
N ASN A 75 0.55 18.08 1.14
CA ASN A 75 1.81 18.74 0.81
C ASN A 75 2.63 17.91 -0.19
N ARG A 76 2.81 18.45 -1.39
CA ARG A 76 3.61 17.83 -2.46
C ARG A 76 5.01 17.42 -2.03
N LEU A 77 5.71 18.23 -1.23
CA LEU A 77 7.08 17.92 -0.80
C LEU A 77 7.11 16.73 0.16
N VAL A 78 6.12 16.61 1.04
CA VAL A 78 5.99 15.47 1.96
C VAL A 78 5.64 14.21 1.17
N SER A 79 4.67 14.30 0.26
CA SER A 79 4.28 13.17 -0.61
C SER A 79 5.40 12.70 -1.53
N GLN A 80 6.23 13.61 -2.06
CA GLN A 80 7.44 13.21 -2.79
C GLN A 80 8.44 12.47 -1.91
N LYS A 81 8.62 12.88 -0.64
CA LYS A 81 9.49 12.14 0.28
C LYS A 81 8.95 10.74 0.56
N ILE A 82 7.65 10.61 0.84
CA ILE A 82 6.98 9.31 1.06
C ILE A 82 7.21 8.39 -0.14
N VAL A 83 6.90 8.85 -1.35
CA VAL A 83 7.06 8.03 -2.57
C VAL A 83 8.52 7.64 -2.79
N ASN A 84 9.46 8.55 -2.54
CA ASN A 84 10.89 8.26 -2.66
C ASN A 84 11.34 7.20 -1.64
N GLU A 85 10.88 7.27 -0.38
CA GLU A 85 11.17 6.25 0.63
C GLU A 85 10.60 4.89 0.24
N LEU A 86 9.35 4.84 -0.23
CA LEU A 86 8.72 3.59 -0.68
C LEU A 86 9.50 2.96 -1.84
N TYR A 87 9.97 3.78 -2.78
CA TYR A 87 10.78 3.34 -3.90
C TYR A 87 12.14 2.79 -3.43
N LEU A 88 12.86 3.54 -2.58
CA LEU A 88 14.17 3.14 -2.07
C LEU A 88 14.11 1.83 -1.26
N ASN A 89 13.00 1.61 -0.55
CA ASN A 89 12.78 0.41 0.25
C ASN A 89 12.13 -0.74 -0.53
N SER A 90 11.94 -0.61 -1.85
CA SER A 90 11.29 -1.63 -2.68
C SER A 90 9.94 -2.07 -2.12
N TRP A 91 9.13 -1.10 -1.69
CA TRP A 91 7.80 -1.37 -1.13
C TRP A 91 6.91 -2.12 -2.12
N ILE A 92 7.04 -1.83 -3.43
CA ILE A 92 6.46 -2.67 -4.48
C ILE A 92 7.51 -3.70 -4.89
N ASP A 93 7.22 -4.98 -4.69
CA ASP A 93 8.12 -6.09 -4.96
C ASP A 93 7.46 -7.21 -5.79
N SER A 94 8.16 -8.33 -5.99
CA SER A 94 7.63 -9.48 -6.75
C SER A 94 6.46 -10.22 -6.07
N HIS A 95 6.23 -10.01 -4.78
CA HIS A 95 5.09 -10.60 -4.06
C HIS A 95 3.83 -9.74 -4.19
N THR A 96 3.98 -8.45 -4.51
CA THR A 96 2.86 -7.53 -4.71
C THR A 96 1.98 -8.01 -5.88
N ARG A 97 0.66 -8.07 -5.67
CA ARG A 97 -0.31 -8.59 -6.66
C ARG A 97 -1.10 -7.52 -7.37
N ALA A 98 -1.43 -6.45 -6.66
CA ALA A 98 -2.09 -5.27 -7.20
C ALA A 98 -1.61 -4.05 -6.42
N VAL A 99 -1.60 -2.91 -7.09
CA VAL A 99 -1.37 -1.59 -6.50
C VAL A 99 -2.51 -0.72 -6.99
N ALA A 100 -3.21 -0.06 -6.05
CA ALA A 100 -4.27 0.87 -6.36
C ALA A 100 -3.87 2.27 -5.87
N LEU A 101 -4.15 3.29 -6.66
CA LEU A 101 -4.04 4.69 -6.24
C LEU A 101 -5.43 5.29 -6.07
N GLU A 102 -5.80 5.63 -4.84
CA GLU A 102 -7.11 6.16 -4.49
C GLU A 102 -7.04 7.63 -4.08
N PHE A 103 -7.86 8.49 -4.70
CA PHE A 103 -8.04 9.88 -4.28
C PHE A 103 -9.39 10.45 -4.74
N THR A 104 -9.87 11.45 -4.02
CA THR A 104 -11.10 12.19 -4.38
C THR A 104 -10.77 13.63 -4.74
N LEU A 105 -11.33 14.11 -5.84
CA LEU A 105 -11.22 15.50 -6.27
C LEU A 105 -12.55 16.22 -6.07
N PHE A 106 -12.48 17.49 -5.64
CA PHE A 106 -13.65 18.36 -5.57
C PHE A 106 -13.47 19.54 -6.51
N CYS A 107 -14.40 19.69 -7.45
CA CYS A 107 -14.43 20.82 -8.38
C CYS A 107 -15.45 21.86 -7.91
N LEU A 108 -14.96 23.00 -7.41
CA LEU A 108 -15.80 24.10 -6.92
C LEU A 108 -16.72 24.69 -7.99
N GLN A 109 -16.20 24.84 -9.22
CA GLN A 109 -16.91 25.52 -10.31
C GLN A 109 -18.24 24.84 -10.68
N VAL A 110 -18.27 23.50 -10.63
CA VAL A 110 -19.45 22.68 -10.95
C VAL A 110 -20.03 21.97 -9.72
N ASN A 111 -19.53 22.30 -8.52
CA ASN A 111 -19.92 21.71 -7.23
C ASN A 111 -20.02 20.17 -7.27
N THR A 112 -18.97 19.50 -7.77
CA THR A 112 -18.98 18.05 -8.01
C THR A 112 -17.77 17.37 -7.37
N PHE A 113 -18.01 16.20 -6.77
CA PHE A 113 -16.96 15.29 -6.30
C PHE A 113 -16.70 14.20 -7.34
N THR A 114 -15.43 13.83 -7.54
CA THR A 114 -15.02 12.72 -8.39
C THR A 114 -14.11 11.80 -7.59
N TYR A 115 -14.55 10.56 -7.44
CA TYR A 115 -13.78 9.48 -6.85
C TYR A 115 -12.93 8.82 -7.94
N ASN A 116 -11.62 8.72 -7.73
CA ASN A 116 -10.69 8.08 -8.66
C ASN A 116 -9.95 6.94 -7.97
N MET A 117 -9.92 5.81 -8.65
CA MET A 117 -9.17 4.62 -8.25
C MET A 117 -8.73 3.88 -9.51
N PHE A 118 -7.45 3.57 -9.64
CA PHE A 118 -6.88 2.82 -10.77
C PHE A 118 -5.61 2.07 -10.36
#